data_AF-A0AAE9R4U0-F1
#
_entry.id   AF-A0AAE9R4U0-F1
#
_cell.length_a   1.000
_cell.length_b   1.000
_cell.length_c   1.000
_cell.angle_alpha   90.00
_cell.angle_beta   90.00
_cell.angle_gamma   90.00
#
_symmetry.space_group_name_H-M   'P 1'
#
loop_
_entity.id
_entity.type
_entity.pdbx_description
1 polymer ?
#
loop_
_entity_poly.entity_id
_entity_poly.type
_entity_poly.pdbx_seq_one_letter_code
_entity_poly.pdbx_strand_id
1 'polypeptide(L)'
;MFGELPKFREKSFFKKHKKMILEIKAKKKLNIDIVACLETDAFDELLFNPSGVMTVQRKQEIVSRIKQKALQYREIVLTDKTQLIALSTCEDTSTDGRIIVIGKVRSE
;
A
#
# COMPACT_ATOMS: atom_id res chain seq x y z
N MET A 1 10.47 1.87 14.47
CA MET A 1 9.49 0.92 13.88
C MET A 1 9.35 1.24 12.40
N PHE A 2 8.89 0.30 11.55
CA PHE A 2 8.81 0.48 10.07
C PHE A 2 10.12 0.80 9.31
N GLY A 3 11.29 0.67 9.94
CA GLY A 3 12.59 0.90 9.28
C GLY A 3 12.96 -0.09 8.18
N GLU A 4 12.17 -1.15 7.96
CA GLU A 4 12.34 -2.07 6.83
C GLU A 4 11.43 -1.75 5.63
N LEU A 5 10.46 -0.83 5.78
CA LEU A 5 9.64 -0.40 4.63
C LEU A 5 10.48 0.18 3.47
N PRO A 6 11.56 0.95 3.70
CA PRO A 6 12.43 1.41 2.61
C PRO A 6 13.06 0.30 1.78
N LYS A 7 13.28 -0.90 2.36
CA LYS A 7 13.85 -2.04 1.62
C LYS A 7 12.95 -2.50 0.48
N PHE A 8 11.64 -2.22 0.52
CA PHE A 8 10.70 -2.57 -0.56
C PHE A 8 10.92 -1.77 -1.86
N ARG A 9 11.78 -0.74 -1.85
CA ARG A 9 12.27 -0.09 -3.06
C ARG A 9 13.11 -1.04 -3.92
N GLU A 10 13.85 -1.93 -3.27
CA GLU A 10 14.71 -2.88 -3.94
C GLU A 10 13.87 -3.99 -4.60
N LYS A 11 14.04 -4.16 -5.91
CA LYS A 11 13.29 -5.15 -6.71
C LYS A 11 13.42 -6.58 -6.17
N SER A 12 14.61 -6.97 -5.71
CA SER A 12 14.89 -8.29 -5.14
C SER A 12 14.13 -8.51 -3.83
N PHE A 13 14.18 -7.53 -2.93
CA PHE A 13 13.47 -7.54 -1.66
C PHE A 13 11.96 -7.59 -1.89
N PHE A 14 11.43 -6.69 -2.72
CA PHE A 14 10.02 -6.68 -3.09
C PHE A 14 9.60 -8.03 -3.68
N LYS A 15 10.36 -8.63 -4.60
CA LYS A 15 10.06 -9.95 -5.19
C LYS A 15 10.04 -11.08 -4.16
N LYS A 16 10.92 -11.04 -3.16
CA LYS A 16 11.00 -12.04 -2.09
C LYS A 16 9.86 -11.90 -1.07
N HIS A 17 9.53 -10.67 -0.70
CA HIS A 17 8.56 -10.35 0.35
C HIS A 17 7.19 -9.98 -0.26
N LYS A 18 6.30 -10.97 -0.36
CA LYS A 18 4.99 -10.81 -1.03
C LYS A 18 3.79 -10.80 -0.10
N LYS A 19 3.97 -11.17 1.17
CA LYS A 19 2.85 -11.45 2.09
C LYS A 19 3.04 -10.69 3.39
N MET A 20 1.91 -10.24 3.93
CA MET A 20 1.76 -9.65 5.24
C MET A 20 0.60 -10.34 5.95
N ILE A 21 0.67 -10.42 7.27
CA ILE A 21 -0.45 -10.85 8.13
C ILE A 21 -0.75 -9.71 9.08
N LEU A 22 -2.01 -9.30 9.15
CA LEU A 22 -2.50 -8.35 10.14
C LEU A 22 -3.50 -9.06 11.05
N GLU A 23 -3.14 -9.23 12.32
CA GLU A 23 -4.06 -9.77 13.32
C GLU A 23 -4.82 -8.61 13.98
N ILE A 24 -6.14 -8.63 13.87
CA ILE A 24 -7.02 -7.64 14.48
C ILE A 24 -7.68 -8.21 15.74
N LYS A 25 -8.44 -7.37 16.44
CA LYS A 25 -9.20 -7.78 17.64
C LYS A 25 -10.05 -9.03 17.36
N ALA A 26 -10.29 -9.82 18.40
CA ALA A 26 -10.94 -11.13 18.32
C ALA A 26 -10.15 -12.20 17.51
N LYS A 27 -8.81 -12.09 17.45
CA LYS A 27 -7.90 -13.06 16.81
C LYS A 27 -8.17 -13.30 15.32
N LYS A 28 -8.84 -12.37 14.65
CA LYS A 28 -9.08 -12.47 13.21
C LYS A 28 -7.79 -12.10 12.47
N LYS A 29 -7.32 -13.00 11.61
CA LYS A 29 -6.13 -12.80 10.79
C LYS A 29 -6.53 -12.34 9.39
N LEU A 30 -5.98 -11.21 8.97
CA LEU A 30 -6.10 -10.72 7.61
C LEU A 30 -4.83 -11.08 6.85
N ASN A 31 -5.02 -11.91 5.85
CA ASN A 31 -3.99 -12.30 4.91
C ASN A 31 -3.86 -11.23 3.83
N ILE A 32 -2.68 -10.64 3.66
CA ILE A 32 -2.48 -9.48 2.79
C ILE A 32 -1.38 -9.80 1.78
N ASP A 33 -1.65 -9.55 0.50
CA ASP A 33 -0.66 -9.64 -0.57
C ASP A 33 -0.08 -8.26 -0.84
N ILE A 34 1.24 -8.12 -0.75
CA ILE A 34 1.96 -6.87 -1.01
C ILE A 34 1.96 -6.62 -2.52
N VAL A 35 1.38 -5.49 -2.93
CA VAL A 35 1.13 -5.16 -4.34
C VAL A 35 1.92 -3.95 -4.83
N ALA A 36 2.28 -2.99 -3.97
CA ALA A 36 3.05 -1.83 -4.40
C ALA A 36 3.96 -1.27 -3.31
N CYS A 37 5.03 -0.61 -3.74
CA CYS A 37 5.84 0.29 -2.93
C CYS A 37 5.88 1.65 -3.65
N LEU A 38 5.48 2.70 -2.94
CA LEU A 38 5.42 4.07 -3.43
C LEU A 38 6.44 4.93 -2.71
N GLU A 39 6.90 5.95 -3.42
CA GLU A 39 7.57 7.11 -2.85
C GLU A 39 6.76 8.35 -3.21
N THR A 40 6.37 9.12 -2.20
CA THR A 40 5.53 10.31 -2.36
C THR A 40 5.88 11.34 -1.30
N ASP A 41 5.44 12.57 -1.47
CA ASP A 41 5.41 13.57 -0.40
C ASP A 41 4.23 13.33 0.57
N ALA A 42 4.26 14.02 1.71
CA ALA A 42 3.22 14.00 2.74
C ALA A 42 1.90 14.68 2.33
N PHE A 43 1.84 15.33 1.15
CA PHE A 43 0.70 16.13 0.70
C PHE A 43 -0.24 15.36 -0.25
N ASP A 44 -0.03 14.05 -0.42
CA ASP A 44 -0.91 13.21 -1.22
C ASP A 44 -2.28 12.99 -0.56
N GLU A 45 -3.17 13.97 -0.70
CA GLU A 45 -4.52 13.95 -0.13
C GLU A 45 -5.34 12.73 -0.58
N LEU A 46 -5.03 12.13 -1.74
CA LEU A 46 -5.74 10.95 -2.22
C LEU A 46 -5.28 9.68 -1.49
N LEU A 47 -3.97 9.53 -1.26
CA LEU A 47 -3.40 8.36 -0.57
C LEU A 47 -3.57 8.43 0.95
N PHE A 48 -3.68 9.62 1.52
CA PHE A 48 -3.86 9.83 2.97
C PHE A 48 -5.33 10.04 3.40
N ASN A 49 -6.30 9.84 2.50
CA ASN A 49 -7.73 9.99 2.79
C ASN A 49 -8.51 8.66 2.65
N PRO A 50 -8.53 7.81 3.69
CA PRO A 50 -9.22 6.52 3.66
C PRO A 50 -10.75 6.63 3.67
N SER A 51 -11.33 7.74 4.15
CA SER A 51 -12.79 7.94 4.26
C SER A 51 -13.45 8.31 2.92
N GLY A 52 -12.68 8.79 1.94
CA GLY A 52 -13.18 9.13 0.59
C GLY A 52 -13.43 7.93 -0.33
N VAL A 53 -13.09 6.70 0.07
CA VAL A 53 -12.99 5.52 -0.82
C VAL A 53 -14.29 4.71 -0.88
N MET A 54 -15.43 5.38 -0.97
CA MET A 54 -16.76 4.73 -0.92
C MET A 54 -17.31 4.34 -2.29
N THR A 55 -16.74 4.85 -3.38
CA THR A 55 -17.20 4.56 -4.75
C THR A 55 -16.18 3.74 -5.54
N VAL A 56 -16.67 2.95 -6.51
CA VAL A 56 -15.82 2.17 -7.43
C VAL A 56 -14.89 3.08 -8.23
N GLN A 57 -15.40 4.23 -8.69
CA GLN A 57 -14.62 5.24 -9.40
C GLN A 57 -13.44 5.75 -8.57
N ARG A 58 -13.65 6.05 -7.28
CA ARG A 58 -12.57 6.48 -6.39
C ARG A 58 -11.54 5.38 -6.15
N LYS A 59 -11.97 4.11 -6.06
CA LYS A 59 -11.04 2.97 -5.99
C LYS A 59 -10.16 2.87 -7.23
N GLN A 60 -10.73 3.08 -8.42
CA GLN A 60 -9.99 3.08 -9.68
C GLN A 60 -8.99 4.25 -9.76
N GLU A 61 -9.40 5.43 -9.31
CA GLU A 61 -8.53 6.62 -9.23
C GLU A 61 -7.33 6.36 -8.30
N ILE A 62 -7.58 5.78 -7.12
CA ILE A 62 -6.52 5.40 -6.17
C ILE A 62 -5.57 4.37 -6.78
N VAL A 63 -6.07 3.30 -7.42
CA VAL A 63 -5.20 2.31 -8.06
C VAL A 63 -4.38 2.94 -9.21
N SER A 64 -4.97 3.87 -9.95
CA SER A 64 -4.26 4.60 -11.01
C SER A 64 -3.14 5.47 -10.41
N ARG A 65 -3.42 6.21 -9.32
CA ARG A 65 -2.42 7.01 -8.60
C ARG A 65 -1.30 6.14 -8.02
N ILE A 66 -1.65 4.99 -7.44
CA ILE A 66 -0.69 3.99 -6.95
C ILE A 66 0.22 3.55 -8.09
N LYS A 67 -0.34 3.17 -9.24
CA LYS A 67 0.43 2.72 -10.40
C LYS A 67 1.37 3.81 -10.93
N GLN A 68 0.92 5.07 -10.93
CA GLN A 68 1.72 6.21 -11.38
C GLN A 68 2.92 6.50 -10.45
N LYS A 69 2.74 6.37 -9.13
CA LYS A 69 3.77 6.69 -8.12
C LYS A 69 4.60 5.48 -7.67
N ALA A 70 4.34 4.29 -8.21
CA ALA A 70 4.97 3.06 -7.73
C ALA A 70 6.40 2.91 -8.23
N LEU A 71 7.32 2.71 -7.28
CA LEU A 71 8.68 2.23 -7.55
C LEU A 71 8.67 0.73 -7.86
N GLN A 72 7.82 -0.01 -7.15
CA GLN A 72 7.58 -1.43 -7.38
C GLN A 72 6.09 -1.69 -7.41
N TYR A 73 5.62 -2.48 -8.39
CA TYR A 73 4.20 -2.70 -8.61
C TYR A 73 3.91 -4.14 -9.06
N ARG A 74 2.75 -4.64 -8.64
CA ARG A 74 2.11 -5.86 -9.12
C ARG A 74 0.68 -5.51 -9.48
N GLU A 75 0.18 -6.11 -10.55
CA GLU A 75 -1.16 -5.82 -11.04
C GLU A 75 -2.22 -6.05 -9.96
N ILE A 76 -3.07 -5.04 -9.74
CA ILE A 76 -4.15 -5.07 -8.76
C ILE A 76 -5.46 -5.29 -9.52
N VAL A 77 -5.99 -6.52 -9.46
CA VAL A 77 -7.33 -6.79 -9.97
C VAL A 77 -8.35 -6.25 -8.96
N LEU A 78 -9.05 -5.18 -9.32
CA LEU A 78 -10.11 -4.60 -8.51
C LEU A 78 -11.42 -5.40 -8.61
N THR A 79 -12.08 -5.52 -7.47
CA THR A 79 -13.46 -6.03 -7.31
C THR A 79 -14.20 -5.13 -6.33
N ASP A 80 -15.52 -5.20 -6.28
CA ASP A 80 -16.32 -4.38 -5.35
C ASP A 80 -15.91 -4.58 -3.89
N LYS A 81 -15.52 -5.81 -3.55
CA LYS A 81 -15.05 -6.24 -2.22
C LYS A 81 -13.56 -6.00 -1.99
N THR A 82 -12.83 -5.45 -2.95
CA THR A 82 -11.39 -5.20 -2.78
C THR A 82 -11.17 -4.18 -1.65
N GLN A 83 -10.34 -4.59 -0.70
CA GLN A 83 -9.82 -3.77 0.39
C GLN A 83 -8.31 -3.66 0.24
N LEU A 84 -7.80 -2.44 0.38
CA LEU A 84 -6.37 -2.14 0.38
C LEU A 84 -5.95 -1.65 1.76
N ILE A 85 -4.73 -1.96 2.16
CA ILE A 85 -4.08 -1.48 3.38
C ILE A 85 -2.78 -0.81 2.96
N ALA A 86 -2.50 0.35 3.54
CA ALA A 86 -1.28 1.11 3.31
C ALA A 86 -0.50 1.23 4.62
N LEU A 87 0.80 0.97 4.57
CA LEU A 87 1.75 1.19 5.65
C LEU A 87 2.65 2.34 5.23
N SER A 88 2.63 3.45 5.97
CA SER A 88 3.40 4.65 5.64
C SER A 88 4.45 4.91 6.71
N THR A 89 5.64 5.31 6.28
CA THR A 89 6.70 5.85 7.16
C THR A 89 7.30 7.11 6.56
N CYS A 90 7.83 7.98 7.41
CA CYS A 90 8.73 9.05 6.98
C CYS A 90 9.96 8.43 6.31
N GLU A 91 10.41 9.07 5.26
CA GLU A 91 11.73 8.85 4.71
C GLU A 91 12.71 9.83 5.37
N ASP A 92 13.82 9.34 5.92
CA ASP A 92 14.77 10.16 6.66
C ASP A 92 15.66 11.04 5.77
N THR A 93 15.65 10.82 4.44
CA THR A 93 16.60 11.44 3.49
C THR A 93 16.02 12.58 2.65
N SER A 94 14.71 12.81 2.72
CA SER A 94 14.03 13.87 1.98
C SER A 94 13.10 14.65 2.91
N THR A 95 13.03 15.97 2.73
CA THR A 95 12.39 16.89 3.69
C THR A 95 10.91 16.60 3.93
N ASP A 96 10.23 15.90 3.01
CA ASP A 96 8.81 15.51 3.13
C ASP A 96 8.50 14.10 2.59
N GLY A 97 9.52 13.28 2.32
CA GLY A 97 9.31 11.98 1.69
C GLY A 97 8.59 10.99 2.58
N ARG A 98 7.78 10.17 1.94
CA ARG A 98 7.01 9.09 2.53
C ARG A 98 7.18 7.86 1.68
N ILE A 99 7.52 6.77 2.34
CA ILE A 99 7.46 5.44 1.74
C ILE A 99 6.15 4.81 2.15
N ILE A 100 5.40 4.36 1.14
CA ILE A 100 4.12 3.67 1.36
C ILE A 100 4.22 2.26 0.77
N VAL A 101 4.03 1.24 1.61
CA VAL A 101 3.86 -0.14 1.17
C VAL A 101 2.37 -0.48 1.17
N ILE A 102 1.87 -0.94 0.03
CA ILE A 102 0.45 -1.21 -0.18
C ILE A 102 0.24 -2.71 -0.29
N GLY A 103 -0.74 -3.20 0.46
CA GLY A 103 -1.21 -4.57 0.42
C GLY A 103 -2.69 -4.68 0.06
N LYS A 104 -3.05 -5.70 -0.70
CA LYS A 104 -4.43 -6.10 -0.97
C LYS A 104 -4.84 -7.18 0.02
N VAL A 105 -5.95 -6.99 0.70
CA VAL A 105 -6.53 -8.03 1.58
C VAL A 105 -7.02 -9.17 0.70
N ARG A 106 -6.57 -10.39 0.99
CA ARG A 106 -7.09 -11.61 0.38
C ARG A 106 -8.49 -11.85 0.93
N SER A 107 -9.48 -11.82 0.03
CA SER A 107 -10.79 -12.40 0.31
C SER A 107 -10.62 -13.91 0.32
N GLU A 108 -10.95 -14.55 1.43
CA GLU A 108 -11.12 -16.01 1.49
C GLU A 108 -12.38 -16.45 0.75
#